data_AF-A0A937PVV4-F1
#
_entry.id   AF-A0A937PVV4-F1
#
_cell.length_a   1.000
_cell.length_b   1.000
_cell.length_c   1.000
_cell.angle_alpha   90.00
_cell.angle_beta   90.00
_cell.angle_gamma   90.00
#
_symmetry.space_group_name_H-M   'P 1'
#
loop_
_entity.id
_entity.type
_entity.pdbx_description
1 polymer ?
#
loop_
_entity_poly.entity_id
_entity_poly.type
_entity_poly.pdbx_seq_one_letter_code
_entity_poly.pdbx_strand_id
1 'polypeptide(L)'
;MIRGRKIAALLMLCSIALAGRTEASGSESGSGLVTGDFKWVVSEPVLAPTKLGGVQWIAVKDPSPVRYKGRWHLFVTVRGIERSHAVVYVTFEDWSKAKQTSQQVLKCHPGYFCAPQVFYFTPHKK
;
A
#
# COMPACT_ATOMS: atom_id res chain seq x y z
N MET A 1 47.26 51.74 34.61
CA MET A 1 46.52 52.84 33.96
C MET A 1 45.80 52.31 32.71
N ILE A 2 44.46 52.43 32.70
CA ILE A 2 43.54 52.52 31.54
C ILE A 2 43.52 51.31 30.57
N ARG A 3 42.67 50.29 30.79
CA ARG A 3 41.27 50.14 30.29
C ARG A 3 41.07 50.26 28.78
N GLY A 4 40.73 49.13 28.14
CA GLY A 4 40.11 49.08 26.81
C GLY A 4 39.28 47.81 26.64
N ARG A 5 38.00 47.85 27.04
CA ARG A 5 37.01 46.80 26.78
C ARG A 5 36.65 46.85 25.30
N LYS A 6 36.82 45.74 24.56
CA LYS A 6 36.12 45.53 23.30
C LYS A 6 35.13 44.38 23.49
N ILE A 7 33.86 44.75 23.59
CA ILE A 7 32.73 43.81 23.56
C ILE A 7 32.56 43.42 22.10
N ALA A 8 32.88 42.17 21.74
CA ALA A 8 32.53 41.61 20.45
C ALA A 8 31.12 41.02 20.56
N ALA A 9 30.14 41.69 19.96
CA ALA A 9 28.79 41.16 19.79
C ALA A 9 28.83 40.07 18.72
N LEU A 10 28.60 38.82 19.12
CA LEU A 10 28.47 37.69 18.20
C LEU A 10 27.02 37.64 17.70
N LEU A 11 26.77 38.21 16.52
CA LEU A 11 25.51 38.13 15.80
C LEU A 11 25.34 36.70 15.25
N MET A 12 24.48 35.90 15.89
CA MET A 12 24.04 34.61 15.37
C MET A 12 23.02 34.86 14.24
N LEU A 13 23.46 34.80 12.97
CA LEU A 13 22.55 34.76 11.83
C LEU A 13 21.86 33.39 11.78
N CYS A 14 20.62 33.34 12.25
CA CYS A 14 19.74 32.20 12.06
C CYS A 14 19.15 32.29 10.65
N SER A 15 19.76 31.59 9.68
CA SER A 15 19.21 31.47 8.33
C SER A 15 17.96 30.60 8.37
N ILE A 16 16.79 31.23 8.43
CA ILE A 16 15.52 30.53 8.20
C ILE A 16 15.47 30.19 6.71
N ALA A 17 15.84 28.97 6.36
CA ALA A 17 15.56 28.43 5.04
C ALA A 17 14.05 28.26 4.92
N LEU A 18 13.39 29.24 4.29
CA LEU A 18 11.99 29.13 3.90
C LEU A 18 11.92 28.08 2.78
N ALA A 19 11.75 26.82 3.16
CA ALA A 19 11.40 25.76 2.22
C ALA A 19 10.01 26.10 1.67
N GLY A 20 9.97 26.74 0.51
CA GLY A 20 8.74 26.97 -0.23
C GLY A 20 8.04 25.64 -0.43
N ARG A 21 6.90 25.47 0.24
CA ARG A 21 5.97 24.39 -0.11
C ARG A 21 5.40 24.76 -1.46
N THR A 22 5.85 24.09 -2.51
CA THR A 22 5.10 24.05 -3.77
C THR A 22 3.81 23.32 -3.46
N GLU A 23 2.75 24.06 -3.15
CA GLU A 23 1.41 23.51 -3.17
C GLU A 23 1.18 23.05 -4.61
N ALA A 24 1.02 21.74 -4.77
CA ALA A 24 0.57 21.19 -6.04
C ALA A 24 -0.83 21.78 -6.28
N SER A 25 -0.89 22.77 -7.17
CA SER A 25 -2.14 23.22 -7.76
C SER A 25 -2.75 22.01 -8.45
N GLY A 26 -3.68 21.35 -7.77
CA GLY A 26 -4.53 20.34 -8.38
C GLY A 26 -5.35 21.05 -9.43
N SER A 27 -4.97 20.91 -10.70
CA SER A 27 -5.84 21.32 -11.79
C SER A 27 -7.17 20.61 -11.61
N GLU A 28 -8.27 21.35 -11.51
CA GLU A 28 -9.63 20.84 -11.62
C GLU A 28 -9.90 20.40 -13.07
N SER A 29 -9.06 19.50 -13.62
CA SER A 29 -9.53 18.63 -14.68
C SER A 29 -10.71 17.90 -14.05
N GLY A 30 -11.93 18.20 -14.51
CA GLY A 30 -13.15 17.62 -13.98
C GLY A 30 -12.90 16.15 -13.70
N SER A 31 -12.96 15.79 -12.41
CA SER A 31 -12.59 14.44 -11.98
C SER A 31 -13.32 13.45 -12.89
N GLY A 32 -12.64 12.40 -13.35
CA GLY A 32 -13.30 11.36 -14.17
C GLY A 32 -14.56 10.80 -13.49
N LEU A 33 -14.66 10.92 -12.16
CA LEU A 33 -15.87 10.61 -11.38
C LEU A 33 -17.08 11.50 -11.71
N VAL A 34 -16.85 12.73 -12.17
CA VAL A 34 -17.87 13.72 -12.53
C VAL A 34 -18.17 13.67 -14.02
N THR A 35 -17.14 13.58 -14.87
CA THR A 35 -17.31 13.61 -16.33
C THR A 35 -17.67 12.25 -16.92
N GLY A 36 -17.34 11.15 -16.23
CA GLY A 36 -17.41 9.79 -16.78
C GLY A 36 -16.26 9.42 -17.70
N ASP A 37 -15.31 10.34 -17.94
CA ASP A 37 -14.17 10.11 -18.83
C ASP A 37 -13.03 9.42 -18.07
N PHE A 38 -12.97 8.09 -18.14
CA PHE A 38 -11.91 7.29 -17.52
C PHE A 38 -10.84 6.85 -18.54
N LYS A 39 -9.57 7.02 -18.18
CA LYS A 39 -8.41 6.52 -18.92
C LYS A 39 -7.54 5.71 -17.98
N TRP A 40 -7.05 4.56 -18.43
CA TRP A 40 -6.29 3.63 -17.61
C TRP A 40 -4.98 3.24 -18.28
N VAL A 41 -3.93 3.07 -17.46
CA VAL A 41 -2.69 2.38 -17.83
C VAL A 41 -2.67 1.07 -17.05
N VAL A 42 -2.49 -0.04 -17.73
CA VAL A 42 -2.51 -1.38 -17.13
C VAL A 42 -1.06 -1.87 -16.99
N SER A 43 -0.73 -2.42 -15.83
CA SER A 43 0.58 -3.01 -15.57
C SER A 43 0.66 -4.46 -16.06
N GLU A 44 1.87 -5.02 -16.01
CA GLU A 44 2.05 -6.47 -15.95
C GLU A 44 1.27 -7.10 -14.79
N PRO A 45 0.99 -8.42 -14.83
CA PRO A 45 0.32 -9.10 -13.73
C PRO A 45 1.03 -8.86 -12.40
N VAL A 46 0.29 -8.49 -11.34
CA VAL A 46 0.86 -8.21 -10.00
C VAL A 46 1.23 -9.50 -9.28
N LEU A 47 0.36 -10.51 -9.36
CA LEU A 47 0.57 -11.84 -8.79
C LEU A 47 0.35 -12.90 -9.87
N ALA A 48 1.08 -13.99 -9.77
CA ALA A 48 0.90 -15.18 -10.60
C ALA A 48 0.57 -16.39 -9.70
N PRO A 49 -0.13 -17.41 -10.22
CA PRO A 49 -0.31 -18.67 -9.52
C PRO A 49 1.04 -19.31 -9.19
N THR A 50 1.15 -19.89 -8.00
CA THR A 50 2.39 -20.53 -7.52
C THR A 50 2.06 -21.76 -6.69
N LYS A 51 3.06 -22.57 -6.38
CA LYS A 51 2.93 -23.65 -5.39
C LYS A 51 2.98 -23.04 -4.00
N LEU A 52 1.92 -23.25 -3.20
CA LEU A 52 1.83 -22.71 -1.84
C LEU A 52 1.09 -23.69 -0.93
N GLY A 53 1.67 -23.97 0.23
CA GLY A 53 1.07 -24.89 1.22
C GLY A 53 0.92 -26.33 0.71
N GLY A 54 1.84 -26.77 -0.14
CA GLY A 54 1.80 -28.10 -0.78
C GLY A 54 0.94 -28.19 -2.04
N VAL A 55 0.03 -27.22 -2.26
CA VAL A 55 -0.91 -27.22 -3.39
C VAL A 55 -0.34 -26.39 -4.54
N GLN A 56 -0.44 -26.91 -5.76
CA GLN A 56 -0.23 -26.12 -6.98
C GLN A 56 -1.50 -25.35 -7.33
N TRP A 57 -1.45 -24.02 -7.21
CA TRP A 57 -2.56 -23.15 -7.60
C TRP A 57 -2.47 -22.80 -9.10
N ILE A 58 -3.62 -22.59 -9.73
CA ILE A 58 -3.77 -22.34 -11.18
C ILE A 58 -4.35 -20.96 -11.50
N ALA A 59 -4.94 -20.26 -10.52
CA ALA A 59 -5.40 -18.88 -10.69
C ALA A 59 -5.34 -18.09 -9.39
N VAL A 60 -5.19 -16.77 -9.52
CA VAL A 60 -5.32 -15.77 -8.44
C VAL A 60 -6.45 -14.83 -8.84
N LYS A 61 -7.42 -14.59 -7.95
CA LYS A 61 -8.67 -13.88 -8.24
C LYS A 61 -9.12 -13.01 -7.06
N ASP A 62 -10.14 -12.20 -7.29
CA ASP A 62 -10.94 -11.52 -6.28
C ASP A 62 -10.12 -10.71 -5.26
N PRO A 63 -9.29 -9.74 -5.70
CA PRO A 63 -8.43 -8.98 -4.80
C PRO A 63 -9.24 -8.04 -3.90
N SER A 64 -8.87 -7.99 -2.62
CA SER A 64 -9.25 -6.94 -1.68
C SER A 64 -7.99 -6.29 -1.09
N PRO A 65 -7.53 -5.16 -1.67
CA PRO A 65 -6.37 -4.43 -1.18
C PRO A 65 -6.76 -3.36 -0.14
N VAL A 66 -5.98 -3.26 0.94
CA VAL A 66 -6.01 -2.11 1.85
C VAL A 66 -4.59 -1.59 2.08
N ARG A 67 -4.43 -0.26 2.21
CA ARG A 67 -3.13 0.35 2.55
C ARG A 67 -3.15 0.82 3.99
N TYR A 68 -2.27 0.27 4.82
CA TYR A 68 -2.17 0.59 6.24
C TYR A 68 -0.71 0.56 6.70
N LYS A 69 -0.30 1.52 7.54
CA LYS A 69 1.08 1.65 8.06
C LYS A 69 2.17 1.52 6.98
N GLY A 70 1.97 2.20 5.85
CA GLY A 70 2.94 2.23 4.74
C GLY A 70 2.97 0.98 3.85
N ARG A 71 2.13 -0.04 4.11
CA ARG A 71 2.11 -1.29 3.36
C ARG A 71 0.77 -1.54 2.71
N TRP A 72 0.80 -2.24 1.59
CA TRP A 72 -0.36 -2.93 1.05
C TRP A 72 -0.58 -4.22 1.82
N HIS A 73 -1.84 -4.50 2.11
CA HIS A 73 -2.35 -5.76 2.62
C HIS A 73 -3.35 -6.26 1.59
N LEU A 74 -2.98 -7.30 0.87
CA LEU A 74 -3.76 -7.83 -0.24
C LEU A 74 -4.26 -9.23 0.10
N PHE A 75 -5.58 -9.38 -0.01
CA PHE A 75 -6.29 -10.64 0.18
C PHE A 75 -6.83 -11.08 -1.17
N VAL A 76 -6.60 -12.33 -1.56
CA VAL A 76 -7.01 -12.86 -2.87
C VAL A 76 -7.55 -14.27 -2.72
N THR A 77 -8.46 -14.67 -3.60
CA THR A 77 -8.79 -16.08 -3.82
C THR A 77 -7.67 -16.72 -4.66
N VAL A 78 -7.20 -17.90 -4.26
CA VAL A 78 -6.45 -18.81 -5.14
C VAL A 78 -7.34 -19.98 -5.54
N ARG A 79 -7.23 -20.46 -6.79
CA ARG A 79 -7.98 -21.62 -7.31
C ARG A 79 -7.03 -22.74 -7.69
N GLY A 80 -7.41 -23.98 -7.42
CA GLY A 80 -6.59 -25.17 -7.63
C GLY A 80 -7.42 -26.38 -8.03
N ILE A 81 -6.75 -27.48 -8.38
CA ILE A 81 -7.39 -28.75 -8.76
C ILE A 81 -7.57 -29.64 -7.51
N GLU A 82 -6.47 -29.90 -6.78
CA GLU A 82 -6.48 -30.73 -5.56
C GLU A 82 -7.31 -30.11 -4.44
N ARG A 83 -7.03 -28.83 -4.13
CA ARG A 83 -7.87 -27.98 -3.32
C ARG A 83 -8.51 -26.94 -4.23
N SER A 84 -9.83 -26.92 -4.26
CA SER A 84 -10.54 -26.06 -5.22
C SER A 84 -10.26 -24.57 -5.01
N HIS A 85 -10.08 -24.13 -3.76
CA HIS A 85 -9.82 -22.74 -3.43
C HIS A 85 -9.22 -22.53 -2.03
N ALA A 86 -8.64 -21.34 -1.83
CA ALA A 86 -8.35 -20.77 -0.52
C ALA A 86 -8.28 -19.24 -0.61
N VAL A 87 -8.24 -18.54 0.53
CA VAL A 87 -7.84 -17.13 0.56
C VAL A 87 -6.36 -17.04 0.94
N VAL A 88 -5.61 -16.25 0.20
CA VAL A 88 -4.19 -15.94 0.45
C VAL A 88 -4.05 -14.48 0.85
N TYR A 89 -3.20 -14.25 1.84
CA TYR A 89 -2.77 -12.94 2.29
C TYR A 89 -1.32 -12.69 1.86
N VAL A 90 -1.04 -11.48 1.36
CA VAL A 90 0.30 -11.00 1.02
C VAL A 90 0.44 -9.53 1.42
N THR A 91 1.62 -9.12 1.88
CA THR A 91 1.88 -7.72 2.27
C THR A 91 3.22 -7.20 1.78
N PHE A 92 3.21 -6.05 1.10
CA PHE A 92 4.39 -5.44 0.48
C PHE A 92 4.29 -3.91 0.55
N GLU A 93 5.41 -3.22 0.45
CA GLU A 93 5.46 -1.75 0.46
C GLU A 93 5.08 -1.15 -0.88
N ASP A 94 5.50 -1.81 -1.96
CA ASP A 94 5.35 -1.36 -3.33
C ASP A 94 4.90 -2.51 -4.24
N TRP A 95 4.09 -2.18 -5.25
CA TRP A 95 3.52 -3.16 -6.18
C TRP A 95 4.59 -3.95 -6.95
N SER A 96 5.75 -3.36 -7.21
CA SER A 96 6.89 -4.05 -7.85
C SER A 96 7.44 -5.20 -6.99
N LYS A 97 7.19 -5.19 -5.67
CA LYS A 97 7.65 -6.21 -4.72
C LYS A 97 6.61 -7.32 -4.47
N ALA A 98 5.39 -7.19 -4.99
CA ALA A 98 4.31 -8.12 -4.71
C ALA A 98 4.67 -9.58 -5.06
N LYS A 99 5.32 -9.81 -6.20
CA LYS A 99 5.74 -11.15 -6.66
C LYS A 99 6.81 -11.82 -5.80
N GLN A 100 7.62 -11.02 -5.11
CA GLN A 100 8.80 -11.49 -4.36
C GLN A 100 8.46 -11.79 -2.89
N THR A 101 7.25 -11.44 -2.45
CA THR A 101 6.88 -11.53 -1.04
C THR A 101 6.28 -12.88 -0.71
N SER A 102 6.59 -13.39 0.49
CA SER A 102 5.97 -14.60 1.02
C SER A 102 4.45 -14.45 1.10
N GLN A 103 3.75 -15.51 0.71
CA GLN A 103 2.29 -15.60 0.71
C GLN A 103 1.82 -16.52 1.84
N GLN A 104 0.70 -16.20 2.47
CA GLN A 104 0.12 -16.99 3.54
C GLN A 104 -1.28 -17.45 3.19
N VAL A 105 -1.53 -18.76 3.20
CA VAL A 105 -2.90 -19.31 3.13
C VAL A 105 -3.61 -19.04 4.45
N LEU A 106 -4.76 -18.37 4.39
CA LEU A 106 -5.59 -18.10 5.55
C LEU A 106 -6.48 -19.31 5.88
N LYS A 107 -6.61 -19.61 7.17
CA LYS A 107 -7.45 -20.70 7.68
C LYS A 107 -8.72 -20.11 8.30
N CYS A 108 -9.57 -19.49 7.47
CA CYS A 108 -10.77 -18.81 7.96
C CYS A 108 -11.88 -19.78 8.37
N HIS A 109 -12.09 -20.83 7.58
CA HIS A 109 -13.15 -21.82 7.80
C HIS A 109 -12.70 -23.18 7.20
N PRO A 110 -13.12 -24.34 7.75
CA PRO A 110 -12.76 -25.65 7.18
C PRO A 110 -13.46 -25.94 5.84
N GLY A 111 -14.60 -25.30 5.59
CA GLY A 111 -15.39 -25.44 4.35
C GLY A 111 -14.99 -24.48 3.23
N TYR A 112 -15.96 -24.13 2.39
CA TYR A 112 -15.75 -23.27 1.23
C TYR A 112 -15.73 -21.77 1.61
N PHE A 113 -14.69 -21.02 1.22
CA PHE A 113 -14.66 -19.55 1.36
C PHE A 113 -13.75 -18.89 0.30
N CYS A 114 -14.27 -17.89 -0.41
CA CYS A 114 -13.57 -17.13 -1.44
C CYS A 114 -14.05 -15.67 -1.46
N ALA A 115 -13.50 -14.86 -2.37
CA ALA A 115 -13.89 -13.47 -2.63
C ALA A 115 -13.88 -12.60 -1.37
N PRO A 116 -12.71 -12.43 -0.74
CA PRO A 116 -12.60 -11.64 0.48
C PRO A 116 -12.96 -10.16 0.23
N GLN A 117 -13.53 -9.52 1.25
CA GLN A 117 -13.61 -8.06 1.35
C GLN A 117 -13.09 -7.67 2.72
N VAL A 118 -12.01 -6.89 2.76
CA VAL A 118 -11.37 -6.46 4.00
C VAL A 118 -11.62 -4.99 4.23
N PHE A 119 -12.07 -4.67 5.45
CA PHE A 119 -12.22 -3.32 5.97
C PHE A 119 -12.02 -3.34 7.48
N TYR A 120 -11.70 -2.18 8.05
CA TYR A 120 -11.64 -2.01 9.50
C TYR A 120 -13.01 -1.52 10.00
N PHE A 121 -13.64 -2.32 10.84
CA PHE A 121 -14.89 -1.99 11.51
C PHE A 121 -14.62 -1.23 12.80
N THR A 122 -14.56 0.10 12.68
CA THR A 122 -14.26 1.04 13.77
C THR A 122 -15.02 0.78 15.08
N PRO A 123 -16.34 0.48 15.08
CA PRO A 123 -17.06 0.27 16.34
C PRO A 123 -16.52 -0.89 17.18
N HIS A 124 -15.98 -1.95 16.55
CA HIS A 124 -15.40 -3.10 17.26
C HIS A 124 -13.87 -3.06 17.36
N LYS A 125 -13.23 -2.03 16.78
CA LYS A 125 -11.78 -1.90 16.69
C LYS A 125 -11.11 -3.13 16.03
N LYS A 126 -11.72 -3.68 14.97
CA LYS A 126 -11.24 -4.87 14.25
C LYS A 126 -11.45 -4.72 12.76
#